data_AF-A0A0F9IMY7-F1
#
_entry.id   AF-A0A0F9IMY7-F1
#
_cell.length_a   1.000
_cell.length_b   1.000
_cell.length_c   1.000
_cell.angle_alpha   90.00
_cell.angle_beta   90.00
_cell.angle_gamma   90.00
#
_symmetry.space_group_name_H-M   'P 1'
#
loop_
_entity.id
_entity.type
_entity.pdbx_description
1 polymer ?
#
loop_
_entity_poly.entity_id
_entity_poly.type
_entity_poly.pdbx_seq_one_letter_code
_entity_poly.pdbx_strand_id
1 'polypeptide(L)'
;MEDKDKKDIMATVYFCRCGSNIASRVNESVALLEIECQRDVERVEAVNLLCSEEGKEFLKKDILEHRPDRVVIAACSPREHELTFRAVLRDAGMNPYLMQMANIREQATWVTDNIDEATAKSVRLIKAAVARVRLHKPLEEKQVDASPDVLIVGAGPSGMKTALSIAQSGRKVTLVEKTPAIGGMQVLYAAAATLGLDLAMPVGDTDDLDALVLLDDGMEASDGVVTIEGEQE
;
A
#
# COMPACT_ATOMS: atom_id res chain seq x y z
N MET A 1 1.15 18.67 38.08
CA MET A 1 -0.04 17.90 38.49
C MET A 1 0.16 16.51 37.90
N GLU A 2 0.76 15.61 38.69
CA GLU A 2 1.04 14.25 38.24
C GLU A 2 -0.27 13.49 38.09
N ASP A 3 -0.47 12.97 36.90
CA ASP A 3 -1.64 12.20 36.47
C ASP A 3 -1.63 10.85 37.18
N LYS A 4 -2.35 10.74 38.30
CA LYS A 4 -2.29 9.63 39.26
C LYS A 4 -3.01 8.34 38.79
N ASP A 5 -3.53 8.28 37.56
CA ASP A 5 -4.32 7.16 37.04
C ASP A 5 -3.76 6.54 35.74
N LYS A 6 -2.50 6.78 35.37
CA LYS A 6 -1.93 6.13 34.17
C LYS A 6 -1.70 4.64 34.40
N LYS A 7 -2.68 3.81 34.03
CA LYS A 7 -2.48 2.38 33.76
C LYS A 7 -1.24 2.23 32.87
N ASP A 8 -0.28 1.41 33.30
CA ASP A 8 0.90 1.13 32.49
C ASP A 8 0.44 0.47 31.17
N ILE A 9 0.63 1.18 30.06
CA ILE A 9 0.26 0.70 28.72
C ILE A 9 1.28 -0.34 28.31
N MET A 10 0.82 -1.58 28.16
CA MET A 10 1.64 -2.71 27.75
C MET A 10 1.34 -3.12 26.30
N ALA A 11 2.35 -3.59 25.61
CA ALA A 11 2.22 -4.10 24.25
C ALA A 11 2.38 -5.63 24.20
N THR A 12 1.55 -6.29 23.40
CA THR A 12 1.81 -7.66 22.95
C THR A 12 2.53 -7.61 21.61
N VAL A 13 3.64 -8.33 21.50
CA VAL A 13 4.45 -8.39 20.28
C VAL A 13 4.20 -9.71 19.58
N TYR A 14 3.74 -9.68 18.33
CA TYR A 14 3.65 -10.86 17.47
C TYR A 14 4.87 -10.91 16.55
N PHE A 15 5.73 -11.91 16.75
CA PHE A 15 6.93 -12.14 15.97
C PHE A 15 6.66 -13.14 14.84
N CYS A 16 6.75 -12.70 13.58
CA CYS A 16 6.52 -13.55 12.43
C CYS A 16 7.82 -14.22 11.96
N ARG A 17 7.84 -15.56 11.87
CA ARG A 17 8.99 -16.33 11.38
C ARG A 17 9.17 -16.25 9.86
N CYS A 18 8.08 -16.07 9.10
CA CYS A 18 8.06 -15.95 7.65
C CYS A 18 8.92 -17.01 6.92
N GLY A 19 8.89 -18.25 7.43
CA GLY A 19 9.72 -19.34 6.93
C GLY A 19 11.22 -18.99 6.93
N SER A 20 11.89 -19.20 5.80
CA SER A 20 13.31 -18.88 5.62
C SER A 20 13.61 -17.39 5.40
N ASN A 21 12.61 -16.50 5.45
CA ASN A 21 12.84 -15.08 5.25
C ASN A 21 13.26 -14.37 6.54
N ILE A 22 12.75 -14.79 7.70
CA ILE A 22 13.12 -14.20 8.99
C ILE A 22 13.80 -15.26 9.87
N ALA A 23 13.15 -16.39 10.14
CA ALA A 23 13.62 -17.35 11.15
C ALA A 23 15.02 -17.92 10.90
N SER A 24 15.42 -18.10 9.63
CA SER A 24 16.77 -18.60 9.30
C SER A 24 17.85 -17.50 9.32
N ARG A 25 17.49 -16.24 9.57
CA ARG A 25 18.37 -15.07 9.49
C ARG A 25 18.47 -14.31 10.81
N VAL A 26 17.85 -14.82 11.87
CA VAL A 26 17.93 -14.26 13.23
C VAL A 26 18.04 -15.38 14.26
N ASN A 27 18.67 -15.09 15.38
CA ASN A 27 18.60 -15.93 16.56
C ASN A 27 17.29 -15.64 17.29
N GLU A 28 16.27 -16.44 16.99
CA GLU A 28 14.91 -16.26 17.53
C GLU A 28 14.90 -16.25 19.06
N SER A 29 15.56 -17.21 19.71
CA SER A 29 15.57 -17.31 21.17
C SER A 29 16.15 -16.06 21.83
N VAL A 30 17.26 -15.53 21.28
CA VAL A 30 17.85 -14.28 21.77
C VAL A 30 16.93 -13.10 21.51
N ALA A 31 16.32 -13.01 20.33
CA ALA A 31 15.40 -11.94 20.00
C ALA A 31 14.19 -11.90 20.94
N LEU A 32 13.51 -13.04 21.15
CA LEU A 32 12.32 -13.13 21.98
C LEU A 32 12.63 -12.74 23.44
N LEU A 33 13.69 -13.31 24.03
CA LEU A 33 14.12 -12.98 25.39
C LEU A 33 14.42 -11.49 25.55
N GLU A 34 15.14 -10.90 24.59
CA GLU A 34 15.47 -9.47 24.64
C GLU A 34 14.26 -8.56 24.51
N ILE A 35 13.24 -8.95 23.75
CA ILE A 35 11.99 -8.21 23.59
C ILE A 35 11.14 -8.32 24.86
N GLU A 36 11.01 -9.53 25.43
CA GLU A 36 10.30 -9.77 26.69
C GLU A 36 10.88 -8.98 27.86
N CYS A 37 12.20 -8.77 27.89
CA CYS A 37 12.85 -7.97 28.93
C CYS A 37 12.53 -6.46 28.85
N GLN A 38 11.86 -5.98 27.81
CA GLN A 38 11.48 -4.57 27.73
C GLN A 38 10.29 -4.29 28.66
N ARG A 39 10.45 -3.27 29.52
CA ARG A 39 9.46 -2.88 30.55
C ARG A 39 8.01 -2.82 30.09
N ASP A 40 7.77 -2.40 28.85
CA ASP A 40 6.43 -2.12 28.33
C ASP A 40 5.88 -3.24 27.43
N VAL A 41 6.48 -4.43 27.50
CA VAL A 41 6.03 -5.63 26.78
C VAL A 41 5.35 -6.56 27.78
N GLU A 42 4.09 -6.92 27.51
CA GLU A 42 3.35 -7.89 28.33
C GLU A 42 3.65 -9.32 27.90
N ARG A 43 3.69 -9.55 26.58
CA ARG A 43 3.85 -10.88 25.99
C ARG A 43 4.47 -10.79 24.61
N VAL A 44 5.22 -11.83 24.24
CA VAL A 44 5.72 -12.02 22.88
C VAL A 44 5.23 -13.37 22.36
N GLU A 45 4.60 -13.37 21.18
CA GLU A 45 4.07 -14.57 20.54
C GLU A 45 4.75 -14.80 19.20
N ALA A 46 5.39 -15.96 19.02
CA ALA A 46 6.12 -16.30 17.80
C ALA A 46 5.27 -17.18 16.87
N VAL A 47 4.91 -16.65 15.71
CA VAL A 47 3.96 -17.24 14.75
C VAL A 47 4.66 -17.53 13.42
N ASN A 48 4.34 -18.65 12.78
CA ASN A 48 5.02 -19.06 11.54
C ASN A 48 4.75 -18.11 10.36
N LEU A 49 3.49 -17.95 10.00
CA LEU A 49 3.03 -17.09 8.91
C LEU A 49 1.83 -16.29 9.38
N LEU A 50 2.08 -15.11 9.96
CA LEU A 50 1.02 -14.31 10.56
C LEU A 50 -0.03 -13.81 9.53
N CYS A 51 0.36 -13.63 8.27
CA CYS A 51 -0.53 -13.17 7.20
C CYS A 51 -1.37 -14.28 6.55
N SER A 52 -1.13 -15.56 6.85
CA SER A 52 -1.98 -16.66 6.35
C SER A 52 -3.37 -16.61 7.00
N GLU A 53 -4.35 -17.34 6.45
CA GLU A 53 -5.68 -17.41 7.06
C GLU A 53 -5.62 -17.92 8.50
N GLU A 54 -4.81 -18.96 8.76
CA GLU A 54 -4.60 -19.50 10.09
C GLU A 54 -3.92 -18.48 11.03
N GLY A 55 -2.93 -17.74 10.52
CA GLY A 55 -2.24 -16.70 11.28
C GLY A 55 -3.15 -15.53 11.65
N LYS A 56 -4.02 -15.11 10.72
CA LYS A 56 -5.03 -14.07 10.96
C LYS A 56 -6.09 -14.53 11.95
N GLU A 57 -6.56 -15.78 11.83
CA GLU A 57 -7.53 -16.33 12.77
C GLU A 57 -6.94 -16.48 14.18
N PHE A 58 -5.68 -16.93 14.28
CA PHE A 58 -4.93 -16.95 15.54
C PHE A 58 -4.84 -15.53 16.15
N LEU A 59 -4.37 -14.55 15.38
CA LEU A 59 -4.21 -13.17 15.85
C LEU A 59 -5.54 -12.60 16.36
N LYS A 60 -6.64 -12.85 15.63
CA LYS A 60 -7.99 -12.43 16.05
C LYS A 60 -8.40 -13.06 17.38
N LYS A 61 -8.24 -14.38 17.52
CA LYS A 61 -8.60 -15.11 18.75
C LYS A 61 -7.78 -14.62 19.94
N ASP A 62 -6.48 -14.47 19.74
CA ASP A 62 -5.55 -14.06 20.79
C ASP A 62 -5.85 -12.65 21.31
N ILE A 63 -6.18 -11.71 20.42
CA ILE A 63 -6.62 -10.35 20.77
C ILE A 63 -7.94 -10.38 21.55
N LEU A 64 -8.90 -11.21 21.15
CA LEU A 64 -10.20 -11.32 21.83
C LEU A 64 -10.07 -11.90 23.24
N GLU A 65 -9.20 -12.90 23.41
CA GLU A 65 -8.96 -13.59 24.68
C GLU A 65 -8.19 -12.72 25.67
N HIS A 66 -7.09 -12.12 25.22
CA HIS A 66 -6.15 -11.43 26.11
C HIS A 66 -6.36 -9.92 26.19
N ARG A 67 -7.04 -9.31 25.20
CA ARG A 67 -7.38 -7.87 25.13
C ARG A 67 -6.18 -6.96 25.41
N PRO A 68 -5.09 -7.06 24.61
CA PRO A 68 -3.90 -6.26 24.83
C PRO A 68 -4.17 -4.76 24.69
N ASP A 69 -3.47 -3.92 25.46
CA ASP A 69 -3.62 -2.46 25.34
C ASP A 69 -3.04 -1.95 24.01
N ARG A 70 -1.95 -2.56 23.53
CA ARG A 70 -1.28 -2.25 22.25
C ARG A 70 -0.78 -3.52 21.55
N VAL A 71 -0.67 -3.45 20.23
CA VAL A 71 -0.16 -4.56 19.41
C VAL A 71 1.06 -4.13 18.61
N VAL A 72 2.14 -4.90 18.66
CA VAL A 72 3.27 -4.76 17.74
C VAL A 72 3.35 -6.00 16.86
N ILE A 73 3.51 -5.82 15.56
CA ILE A 73 3.71 -6.93 14.63
C ILE A 73 5.11 -6.82 14.03
N ALA A 74 5.99 -7.74 14.41
CA ALA A 74 7.35 -7.83 13.89
C ALA A 74 7.39 -8.78 12.69
N ALA A 75 7.36 -8.21 11.48
CA ALA A 75 7.21 -9.00 10.26
C ALA A 75 7.79 -8.27 9.03
N CYS A 76 7.04 -8.25 7.94
CA CYS A 76 7.35 -7.58 6.69
C CYS A 76 7.02 -6.08 6.70
N SER A 77 7.15 -5.44 5.54
CA SER A 77 6.85 -4.04 5.33
C SER A 77 5.38 -3.69 5.63
N PRO A 78 5.12 -2.54 6.29
CA PRO A 78 3.77 -2.02 6.44
C PRO A 78 3.10 -1.71 5.09
N ARG A 79 3.88 -1.44 4.04
CA ARG A 79 3.35 -1.27 2.68
C ARG A 79 2.62 -2.50 2.14
N GLU A 80 2.97 -3.68 2.65
CA GLU A 80 2.41 -4.95 2.21
C GLU A 80 1.20 -5.36 3.07
N HIS A 81 1.36 -5.44 4.39
CA HIS A 81 0.38 -6.10 5.27
C HIS A 81 -0.17 -5.23 6.40
N GLU A 82 0.12 -3.92 6.47
CA GLU A 82 -0.45 -3.07 7.53
C GLU A 82 -1.98 -3.05 7.47
N LEU A 83 -2.56 -2.88 6.27
CA LEU A 83 -4.00 -2.89 6.08
C LEU A 83 -4.61 -4.25 6.42
N THR A 84 -3.91 -5.34 6.09
CA THR A 84 -4.32 -6.70 6.44
C THR A 84 -4.46 -6.89 7.95
N PHE A 85 -3.43 -6.51 8.72
CA PHE A 85 -3.48 -6.67 10.17
C PHE A 85 -4.40 -5.66 10.85
N ARG A 86 -4.53 -4.45 10.32
CA ARG A 86 -5.54 -3.48 10.78
C ARG A 86 -6.96 -4.03 10.62
N ALA A 87 -7.25 -4.72 9.52
CA ALA A 87 -8.54 -5.40 9.34
C ALA A 87 -8.76 -6.48 10.41
N VAL A 88 -7.75 -7.30 10.72
CA VAL A 88 -7.84 -8.32 11.78
C VAL A 88 -8.13 -7.69 13.15
N LEU A 89 -7.46 -6.60 13.50
CA LEU A 89 -7.73 -5.86 14.74
C LEU A 89 -9.16 -5.32 14.78
N ARG A 90 -9.62 -4.72 13.69
CA ARG A 90 -10.98 -4.21 13.56
C ARG A 90 -12.00 -5.32 13.77
N ASP A 91 -11.79 -6.48 13.14
CA ASP A 91 -12.64 -7.66 13.27
C ASP A 91 -12.61 -8.28 14.68
N ALA A 92 -11.54 -8.04 15.44
CA ALA A 92 -11.41 -8.40 16.85
C ALA A 92 -12.00 -7.33 17.80
N GLY A 93 -12.57 -6.25 17.28
CA GLY A 93 -13.11 -5.14 18.08
C GLY A 93 -12.06 -4.22 18.68
N MET A 94 -10.81 -4.29 18.23
CA MET A 94 -9.72 -3.41 18.65
C MET A 94 -9.56 -2.25 17.65
N ASN A 95 -9.26 -1.05 18.15
CA ASN A 95 -8.97 0.08 17.27
C ASN A 95 -7.70 -0.20 16.43
N PRO A 96 -7.77 -0.16 15.09
CA PRO A 96 -6.67 -0.57 14.22
C PRO A 96 -5.43 0.32 14.32
N TYR A 97 -5.56 1.54 14.87
CA TYR A 97 -4.46 2.48 15.04
C TYR A 97 -3.69 2.29 16.35
N LEU A 98 -4.12 1.35 17.21
CA LEU A 98 -3.38 0.92 18.41
C LEU A 98 -2.33 -0.15 18.11
N MET A 99 -2.02 -0.35 16.82
CA MET A 99 -1.00 -1.27 16.34
C MET A 99 0.16 -0.53 15.67
N GLN A 100 1.35 -1.13 15.76
CA GLN A 100 2.54 -0.71 15.04
C GLN A 100 3.25 -1.91 14.43
N MET A 101 3.58 -1.85 13.14
CA MET A 101 4.47 -2.84 12.53
C MET A 101 5.94 -2.48 12.73
N ALA A 102 6.77 -3.49 13.01
CA ALA A 102 8.21 -3.44 12.92
C ALA A 102 8.65 -4.25 11.68
N ASN A 103 9.20 -3.58 10.68
CA ASN A 103 9.73 -4.25 9.49
C ASN A 103 11.08 -4.88 9.82
N ILE A 104 11.08 -6.18 10.10
CA ILE A 104 12.30 -6.95 10.35
C ILE A 104 12.71 -7.81 9.15
N ARG A 105 11.89 -7.87 8.08
CA ARG A 105 12.22 -8.61 6.86
C ARG A 105 13.04 -7.76 5.87
N GLU A 106 12.39 -6.82 5.19
CA GLU A 106 13.04 -5.99 4.16
C GLU A 106 14.08 -5.05 4.76
N GLN A 107 13.88 -4.59 5.99
CA GLN A 107 14.78 -3.63 6.66
C GLN A 107 15.80 -4.27 7.60
N ALA A 108 15.76 -5.58 7.83
CA ALA A 108 16.79 -6.28 8.62
C ALA A 108 17.26 -7.58 7.95
N THR A 109 16.47 -8.64 7.96
CA THR A 109 16.97 -9.98 7.57
C THR A 109 17.37 -10.13 6.10
N TRP A 110 16.73 -9.41 5.18
CA TRP A 110 17.08 -9.44 3.76
C TRP A 110 18.33 -8.63 3.41
N VAL A 111 18.74 -7.71 4.28
CA VAL A 111 19.79 -6.72 4.01
C VAL A 111 20.94 -6.80 5.00
N THR A 112 21.01 -7.86 5.80
CA THR A 112 22.05 -8.05 6.81
C THR A 112 22.42 -9.53 6.85
N ASP A 113 23.62 -9.85 6.37
CA ASP A 113 24.07 -11.24 6.20
C ASP A 113 24.43 -11.90 7.53
N ASN A 114 25.06 -11.16 8.44
CA ASN A 114 25.43 -11.66 9.75
C ASN A 114 24.18 -11.83 10.63
N ILE A 115 23.96 -13.04 11.15
CA ILE A 115 22.76 -13.40 11.94
C ILE A 115 22.70 -12.62 13.24
N ASP A 116 23.81 -12.42 13.94
CA ASP A 116 23.83 -11.70 15.22
C ASP A 116 23.54 -10.20 15.01
N GLU A 117 24.09 -9.61 13.95
CA GLU A 117 23.79 -8.22 13.56
C GLU A 117 22.32 -8.06 13.14
N ALA A 118 21.79 -9.00 12.34
CA ALA A 118 20.38 -9.01 11.93
C ALA A 118 19.44 -9.17 13.13
N THR A 119 19.82 -9.99 14.11
CA THR A 119 19.10 -10.18 15.38
C THR A 119 19.09 -8.88 16.18
N ALA A 120 20.25 -8.29 16.44
CA ALA A 120 20.38 -7.04 17.19
C ALA A 120 19.61 -5.89 16.53
N LYS A 121 19.66 -5.81 15.19
CA LYS A 121 18.89 -4.83 14.40
C LYS A 121 17.38 -5.07 14.52
N SER A 122 16.93 -6.31 14.37
CA SER A 122 15.52 -6.68 14.49
C SER A 122 14.96 -6.35 15.87
N VAL A 123 15.68 -6.73 16.94
CA VAL A 123 15.32 -6.40 18.32
C VAL A 123 15.24 -4.88 18.50
N ARG A 124 16.21 -4.11 17.99
CA ARG A 124 16.17 -2.64 18.09
C ARG A 124 14.95 -2.04 17.40
N LEU A 125 14.59 -2.54 16.21
CA LEU A 125 13.40 -2.09 15.49
C LEU A 125 12.11 -2.42 16.24
N ILE A 126 12.02 -3.61 16.83
CA ILE A 126 10.87 -4.03 17.63
C ILE A 126 10.76 -3.19 18.90
N LYS A 127 11.86 -3.00 19.63
CA LYS A 127 11.89 -2.16 20.84
C LYS A 127 11.47 -0.71 20.56
N ALA A 128 11.90 -0.17 19.42
CA ALA A 128 11.45 1.15 18.94
C ALA A 128 9.96 1.17 18.58
N ALA A 129 9.44 0.12 17.94
CA ALA A 129 8.02 -0.01 17.65
C ALA A 129 7.16 -0.10 18.92
N VAL A 130 7.60 -0.85 19.93
CA VAL A 130 6.97 -0.90 21.26
C VAL A 130 6.97 0.49 21.90
N ALA A 131 8.11 1.19 21.93
CA ALA A 131 8.19 2.52 22.50
C ALA A 131 7.24 3.51 21.80
N ARG A 132 7.08 3.39 20.48
CA ARG A 132 6.18 4.23 19.67
C ARG A 132 4.71 3.91 19.92
N VAL A 133 4.33 2.62 19.91
CA VAL A 133 2.90 2.22 19.94
C VAL A 133 2.23 2.62 21.25
N ARG A 134 2.98 2.76 22.35
CA ARG A 134 2.49 3.29 23.63
C ARG A 134 1.93 4.69 23.52
N LEU A 135 2.46 5.50 22.61
CA LEU A 135 2.02 6.87 22.37
C LEU A 135 0.84 6.95 21.39
N HIS A 136 0.47 5.83 20.75
CA HIS A 136 -0.69 5.80 19.88
C HIS A 136 -1.97 6.06 20.68
N LYS A 137 -2.86 6.80 20.03
CA LYS A 137 -4.23 7.05 20.49
C LYS A 137 -5.18 6.36 19.51
N PRO A 138 -6.35 5.91 19.97
CA PRO A 138 -7.37 5.43 19.06
C PRO A 138 -7.72 6.54 18.06
N LEU A 139 -7.82 6.19 16.77
CA LEU A 139 -8.24 7.10 15.71
C LEU A 139 -9.49 6.57 15.01
N GLU A 140 -10.19 7.46 14.34
CA GLU A 140 -11.36 7.16 13.53
C GLU A 140 -11.04 7.43 12.05
N GLU A 141 -11.54 6.54 11.18
CA GLU A 141 -11.45 6.75 9.74
C GLU A 141 -12.40 7.89 9.34
N LYS A 142 -11.84 8.92 8.70
CA LYS A 142 -12.64 10.00 8.15
C LYS A 142 -13.20 9.57 6.81
N GLN A 143 -14.52 9.66 6.68
CA GLN A 143 -15.16 9.58 5.37
C GLN A 143 -15.02 10.94 4.69
N VAL A 144 -14.70 10.89 3.40
CA VAL A 144 -14.60 12.08 2.55
C VAL A 144 -15.41 11.80 1.29
N ASP A 145 -16.13 12.81 0.83
CA ASP A 145 -16.87 12.71 -0.42
C ASP A 145 -15.88 12.70 -1.58
N ALA A 146 -15.96 11.66 -2.41
CA ALA A 146 -15.16 11.54 -3.61
C ALA A 146 -16.01 11.93 -4.82
N SER A 147 -15.47 12.79 -5.69
CA SER A 147 -16.11 13.06 -6.98
C SER A 147 -16.22 11.76 -7.78
N PRO A 148 -17.39 11.45 -8.37
CA PRO A 148 -17.55 10.25 -9.18
C PRO A 148 -16.89 10.37 -10.57
N ASP A 149 -16.56 11.60 -10.97
CA ASP A 149 -15.94 11.94 -12.26
C ASP A 149 -14.51 11.42 -12.33
N VAL A 150 -14.12 10.90 -13.49
CA VAL A 150 -12.82 10.27 -13.70
C VAL A 150 -11.98 11.09 -14.68
N LEU A 151 -10.74 11.37 -14.29
CA LEU A 151 -9.72 11.94 -15.17
C LEU A 151 -8.77 10.83 -15.63
N ILE A 152 -8.55 10.72 -16.94
CA ILE A 152 -7.58 9.82 -17.56
C ILE A 152 -6.53 10.67 -18.26
N VAL A 153 -5.25 10.41 -17.96
CA VAL A 153 -4.12 11.12 -18.55
C VAL A 153 -3.41 10.19 -19.53
N GLY A 154 -3.38 10.60 -20.79
CA GLY A 154 -2.87 9.87 -21.94
C GLY A 154 -3.98 9.14 -22.71
N ALA A 155 -4.18 9.50 -23.97
CA ALA A 155 -5.15 8.90 -24.88
C ALA A 155 -4.53 7.83 -25.79
N GLY A 156 -3.57 7.07 -25.30
CA GLY A 156 -3.12 5.83 -25.94
C GLY A 156 -4.18 4.72 -25.85
N PRO A 157 -3.90 3.51 -26.37
CA PRO A 157 -4.85 2.39 -26.34
C PRO A 157 -5.37 2.04 -24.95
N SER A 158 -4.50 2.05 -23.95
CA SER A 158 -4.88 1.79 -22.56
C SER A 158 -5.80 2.89 -22.02
N GLY A 159 -5.47 4.16 -22.28
CA GLY A 159 -6.26 5.32 -21.87
C GLY A 159 -7.64 5.33 -22.52
N MET A 160 -7.71 5.17 -23.84
CA MET A 160 -8.98 5.10 -24.58
C MET A 160 -9.83 3.90 -24.14
N LYS A 161 -9.24 2.71 -23.97
CA LYS A 161 -9.99 1.54 -23.51
C LYS A 161 -10.51 1.72 -22.08
N THR A 162 -9.72 2.34 -21.21
CA THR A 162 -10.14 2.68 -19.85
C THR A 162 -11.27 3.70 -19.88
N ALA A 163 -11.14 4.74 -20.70
CA ALA A 163 -12.15 5.79 -20.86
C ALA A 163 -13.49 5.22 -21.30
N LEU A 164 -13.48 4.41 -22.36
CA LEU A 164 -14.68 3.75 -22.86
C LEU A 164 -15.31 2.82 -21.80
N SER A 165 -14.49 2.01 -21.11
CA SER A 165 -15.01 1.05 -20.12
C SER A 165 -15.62 1.75 -18.91
N ILE A 166 -15.07 2.89 -18.50
CA ILE A 166 -15.61 3.70 -17.39
C ILE A 166 -16.85 4.48 -17.84
N ALA A 167 -16.84 5.08 -19.03
CA ALA A 167 -18.00 5.77 -19.59
C ALA A 167 -19.20 4.83 -19.75
N GLN A 168 -18.97 3.60 -20.23
CA GLN A 168 -20.00 2.54 -20.33
C GLN A 168 -20.57 2.12 -18.97
N SER A 169 -19.91 2.43 -17.85
CA SER A 169 -20.45 2.22 -16.50
C SER A 169 -21.30 3.40 -15.98
N GLY A 170 -21.60 4.39 -16.85
CA GLY A 170 -22.41 5.57 -16.52
C GLY A 170 -21.64 6.65 -15.76
N ARG A 171 -20.31 6.69 -15.86
CA ARG A 171 -19.45 7.70 -15.21
C ARG A 171 -18.97 8.74 -16.22
N LYS A 172 -18.90 10.00 -15.78
CA LYS A 172 -18.27 11.07 -16.56
C LYS A 172 -16.76 10.88 -16.62
N VAL A 173 -16.20 10.88 -17.83
CA VAL A 173 -14.77 10.71 -18.04
C VAL A 173 -14.20 11.91 -18.79
N THR A 174 -13.15 12.51 -18.25
CA THR A 174 -12.29 13.47 -18.93
C THR A 174 -11.01 12.78 -19.34
N LEU A 175 -10.70 12.73 -20.63
CA LEU A 175 -9.48 12.18 -21.19
C LEU A 175 -8.58 13.34 -21.66
N VAL A 176 -7.35 13.39 -21.16
CA VAL A 176 -6.39 14.45 -21.49
C VAL A 176 -5.21 13.83 -22.22
N GLU A 177 -4.92 14.32 -23.42
CA GLU A 177 -3.78 13.90 -24.25
C GLU A 177 -2.80 15.06 -24.41
N LYS A 178 -1.51 14.76 -24.34
CA LYS A 178 -0.46 15.77 -24.52
C LYS A 178 -0.41 16.24 -25.97
N THR A 179 -0.55 15.32 -26.90
CA THR A 179 -0.41 15.58 -28.34
C THR A 179 -1.74 16.00 -28.97
N PRO A 180 -1.73 16.59 -30.19
CA PRO A 180 -2.97 16.93 -30.89
C PRO A 180 -3.84 15.71 -31.29
N ALA A 181 -3.31 14.48 -31.18
CA ALA A 181 -4.02 13.27 -31.59
C ALA A 181 -4.05 12.17 -30.52
N ILE A 182 -5.20 11.51 -30.43
CA ILE A 182 -5.38 10.28 -29.65
C ILE A 182 -4.81 9.06 -30.39
N GLY A 183 -4.65 7.95 -29.70
CA GLY A 183 -4.12 6.70 -30.24
C GLY A 183 -2.66 6.40 -29.88
N GLY A 184 -1.96 7.37 -29.30
CA GLY A 184 -0.60 7.20 -28.80
C GLY A 184 0.38 6.70 -29.86
N MET A 185 1.25 5.78 -29.46
CA MET A 185 2.36 5.35 -30.32
C MET A 185 1.91 4.62 -31.60
N GLN A 186 0.75 3.96 -31.64
CA GLN A 186 0.29 3.32 -32.87
C GLN A 186 -0.01 4.33 -33.98
N VAL A 187 -0.59 5.48 -33.64
CA VAL A 187 -0.91 6.52 -34.63
C VAL A 187 0.37 7.16 -35.16
N LEU A 188 1.36 7.39 -34.28
CA LEU A 188 2.68 7.88 -34.70
C LEU A 188 3.39 6.89 -35.63
N TYR A 189 3.38 5.58 -35.32
CA TYR A 189 3.98 4.56 -36.19
C TYR A 189 3.27 4.43 -37.53
N ALA A 190 1.93 4.46 -37.54
CA ALA A 190 1.15 4.41 -38.77
C ALA A 190 1.41 5.65 -39.65
N ALA A 191 1.47 6.84 -39.04
CA ALA A 191 1.79 8.07 -39.74
C ALA A 191 3.21 8.06 -40.33
N ALA A 192 4.21 7.69 -39.54
CA ALA A 192 5.59 7.62 -40.00
C ALA A 192 5.81 6.58 -41.11
N ALA A 193 5.18 5.40 -41.02
CA ALA A 193 5.21 4.39 -42.06
C ALA A 193 4.56 4.89 -43.37
N THR A 194 3.48 5.67 -43.28
CA THR A 194 2.78 6.25 -44.43
C THR A 194 3.59 7.39 -45.07
N LEU A 195 4.31 8.16 -44.27
CA LEU A 195 5.09 9.32 -44.70
C LEU A 195 6.55 8.97 -45.05
N GLY A 196 6.96 7.71 -44.89
CA GLY A 196 8.33 7.26 -45.16
C GLY A 196 9.38 7.86 -44.23
N LEU A 197 9.00 8.24 -43.01
CA LEU A 197 9.87 8.87 -42.01
C LEU A 197 10.64 7.80 -41.22
N ASP A 198 11.94 8.01 -41.01
CA ASP A 198 12.79 7.13 -40.20
C ASP A 198 12.60 7.44 -38.70
N LEU A 199 12.01 6.50 -37.96
CA LEU A 199 11.60 6.65 -36.55
C LEU A 199 12.75 6.52 -35.54
N ALA A 200 14.01 6.49 -36.00
CA ALA A 200 15.19 6.38 -35.13
C ALA A 200 15.49 7.63 -34.27
N MET A 201 14.62 8.65 -34.28
CA MET A 201 14.77 9.85 -33.46
C MET A 201 13.95 9.77 -32.16
N PRO A 202 14.50 10.20 -31.01
CA PRO A 202 13.72 10.31 -29.79
C PRO A 202 12.57 11.28 -30.03
N VAL A 203 11.36 10.90 -29.61
CA VAL A 203 10.13 11.71 -29.71
C VAL A 203 10.27 12.94 -28.81
N GLY A 204 10.98 13.95 -29.30
CA GLY A 204 11.04 15.31 -28.78
C GLY A 204 10.03 16.16 -29.56
N ASP A 205 9.16 16.82 -28.80
CA ASP A 205 8.16 17.81 -29.20
C ASP A 205 7.42 17.57 -30.53
N THR A 206 6.27 16.91 -30.40
CA THR A 206 5.25 16.70 -31.44
C THR A 206 4.35 17.93 -31.65
N ASP A 207 4.80 19.13 -31.29
CA ASP A 207 3.98 20.35 -31.32
C ASP A 207 3.59 20.76 -32.77
N ASP A 208 4.23 20.19 -33.79
CA ASP A 208 4.00 20.52 -35.21
C ASP A 208 3.17 19.48 -36.00
N LEU A 209 2.62 18.44 -35.35
CA LEU A 209 1.79 17.43 -36.02
C LEU A 209 0.29 17.66 -35.72
N ASP A 210 -0.36 18.44 -36.59
CA ASP A 210 -1.83 18.51 -36.68
C ASP A 210 -2.39 17.16 -37.18
N ALA A 211 -2.54 16.21 -36.26
CA ALA A 211 -3.11 14.90 -36.55
C ALA A 211 -4.62 14.90 -36.23
N LEU A 212 -5.40 14.55 -37.25
CA LEU A 212 -6.86 14.51 -37.28
C LEU A 212 -7.43 13.56 -36.22
N VAL A 213 -8.22 14.06 -35.28
CA VAL A 213 -8.99 13.24 -34.32
C VAL A 213 -10.29 12.79 -35.00
N LEU A 214 -10.47 11.47 -35.18
CA LEU A 214 -11.77 10.90 -35.50
C LEU A 214 -12.52 10.68 -34.18
N LEU A 215 -13.40 11.62 -33.83
CA LEU A 215 -14.33 11.48 -32.70
C LEU A 215 -15.62 10.84 -33.21
N ASP A 216 -16.18 9.93 -32.41
CA ASP A 216 -17.52 9.38 -32.62
C ASP A 216 -18.57 10.36 -32.09
N ASP A 217 -19.84 10.22 -32.50
CA ASP A 217 -20.93 11.11 -32.07
C ASP A 217 -21.04 11.14 -30.52
N GLY A 218 -20.90 12.33 -29.92
CA GLY A 218 -20.99 12.54 -28.46
C GLY A 218 -19.69 12.92 -27.75
N MET A 219 -18.56 13.01 -28.46
CA MET A 219 -17.28 13.44 -27.89
C MET A 219 -16.94 14.89 -28.28
N GLU A 220 -16.75 15.77 -27.30
CA GLU A 220 -16.26 17.14 -27.53
C GLU A 220 -14.75 17.21 -27.22
N ALA A 221 -13.97 17.73 -28.18
CA ALA A 221 -12.54 17.98 -28.00
C ALA A 221 -12.22 19.48 -28.01
N SER A 222 -11.51 19.94 -26.98
CA SER A 222 -10.93 21.30 -26.91
C SER A 222 -9.55 21.21 -26.26
N ASP A 223 -8.53 21.80 -26.87
CA ASP A 223 -7.16 21.94 -26.30
C ASP A 223 -6.56 20.64 -25.72
N GLY A 224 -6.68 19.52 -26.45
CA GLY A 224 -6.15 18.22 -26.02
C GLY A 224 -6.98 17.51 -24.93
N VAL A 225 -8.13 18.07 -24.57
CA VAL A 225 -9.09 17.49 -23.61
C VAL A 225 -10.29 16.96 -24.37
N VAL A 226 -10.63 15.70 -24.15
CA VAL A 226 -11.83 15.03 -24.66
C VAL A 226 -12.71 14.64 -23.49
N THR A 227 -13.96 15.11 -23.44
CA THR A 227 -14.92 14.68 -22.43
C THR A 227 -15.88 13.65 -23.03
N ILE A 228 -16.05 12.54 -22.33
CA ILE A 228 -17.00 11.48 -22.65
C ILE A 228 -18.04 11.43 -21.52
N GLU A 229 -19.28 11.74 -21.86
CA GLU A 229 -20.40 11.56 -20.94
C GLU A 229 -21.02 10.19 -21.21
N GLY A 230 -21.12 9.35 -20.18
CA GLY A 230 -21.82 8.07 -20.30
C GLY A 230 -23.31 8.29 -20.32
N GLU A 231 -24.00 7.81 -21.35
CA GLU A 231 -25.46 7.75 -21.35
C GLU A 231 -25.93 6.76 -20.27
N GLN A 232 -26.79 7.21 -19.36
CA GLN A 232 -27.51 6.33 -18.44
C GLN A 232 -28.74 5.78 -19.18
N GLU A 233 -28.78 4.46 -19.40
CA GLU A 233 -30.05 3.73 -19.60
C GLU A 233 -30.74 3.48 -18.25
#